data_AF-A0A952VP92-F1
#
_entry.id   AF-A0A952VP92-F1
#
_cell.length_a   1.000
_cell.length_b   1.000
_cell.length_c   1.000
_cell.angle_alpha   90.00
_cell.angle_beta   90.00
_cell.angle_gamma   90.00
#
_symmetry.space_group_name_H-M   'P 1'
#
loop_
_entity.id
_entity.type
_entity.pdbx_description
1 polymer ?
#
loop_
_entity_poly.entity_id
_entity_poly.type
_entity_poly.pdbx_seq_one_letter_code
_entity_poly.pdbx_strand_id
1 'polypeptide(L)'
;GRKVAASVHAMVVPGSGLVKQQAEAEGLDRVFRDAGFEWREAGCSMCLAMNADVLQPGERCASTSNRNFEGRQGAGGRTHLVSPAMAVAAAIEGHFVDIRHWS
;
A
#
# COMPACT_ATOMS: atom_id res chain seq x y z
N GLY A 1 -1.68 -3.03 18.73
CA GLY A 1 -2.04 -3.69 17.46
C GLY A 1 -0.78 -4.23 16.78
N ARG A 2 -0.91 -4.77 15.57
CA ARG A 2 0.22 -5.20 14.73
C ARG A 2 0.93 -4.00 14.09
N LYS A 3 2.18 -4.18 13.69
CA LYS A 3 3.01 -3.15 13.02
C LYS A 3 3.45 -3.68 11.65
N VAL A 4 3.79 -2.76 10.75
CA VAL A 4 4.44 -3.07 9.47
C VAL A 4 5.80 -3.75 9.73
N ALA A 5 6.12 -4.78 8.96
CA ALA A 5 7.40 -5.46 9.03
C ALA A 5 8.54 -4.49 8.69
N ALA A 6 9.67 -4.59 9.42
CA ALA A 6 10.81 -3.69 9.23
C ALA A 6 11.41 -3.70 7.80
N SER A 7 11.19 -4.79 7.05
CA SER A 7 11.64 -4.94 5.67
C SER A 7 10.66 -4.39 4.63
N VAL A 8 9.52 -3.83 5.04
CA VAL A 8 8.46 -3.36 4.14
C VAL A 8 8.27 -1.85 4.28
N HIS A 9 8.28 -1.17 3.14
CA HIS A 9 7.72 0.16 3.01
C HIS A 9 6.22 0.04 2.73
N ALA A 10 5.39 0.64 3.60
CA ALA A 10 3.93 0.55 3.50
C ALA A 10 3.30 1.93 3.51
N MET A 11 2.33 2.14 2.61
CA MET A 11 1.64 3.43 2.47
C MET A 11 0.15 3.24 2.23
N VAL A 12 -0.63 4.23 2.67
CA VAL A 12 -2.05 4.36 2.41
C VAL A 12 -2.31 5.68 1.70
N VAL A 13 -2.98 5.60 0.56
CA VAL A 13 -3.30 6.75 -0.29
C VAL A 13 -4.83 6.78 -0.46
N PRO A 14 -5.55 7.73 0.14
CA PRO A 14 -6.98 7.83 -0.02
C PRO A 14 -7.38 8.09 -1.47
N GLY A 15 -8.48 7.48 -1.93
CA GLY A 15 -8.94 7.62 -3.31
C GLY A 15 -9.52 9.00 -3.65
N SER A 16 -9.91 9.79 -2.66
CA SER A 16 -10.38 11.17 -2.83
C SER A 16 -10.19 11.99 -1.55
N GLY A 17 -10.25 13.32 -1.68
CA GLY A 17 -10.17 14.23 -0.53
C GLY A 17 -11.32 14.03 0.47
N LEU A 18 -12.53 13.74 -0.01
CA LEU A 18 -13.69 13.45 0.86
C LEU A 18 -13.48 12.17 1.68
N VAL A 19 -12.96 11.11 1.05
CA VAL A 19 -12.64 9.84 1.73
C VAL A 19 -11.53 10.05 2.76
N LYS A 20 -10.52 10.86 2.43
CA LYS A 20 -9.45 11.22 3.38
C LYS A 20 -10.00 11.93 4.61
N GLN A 21 -10.80 12.99 4.41
CA GLN A 21 -11.39 13.76 5.50
C GLN A 21 -12.27 12.89 6.40
N GLN A 22 -13.08 12.02 5.81
CA GLN A 22 -13.89 11.08 6.57
C GLN A 22 -13.01 10.10 7.38
N ALA A 23 -12.00 9.49 6.75
CA ALA A 23 -11.10 8.56 7.42
C ALA A 23 -10.33 9.21 8.58
N GLU A 24 -9.94 10.47 8.42
CA GLU A 24 -9.27 11.27 9.47
C GLU A 24 -10.23 11.65 10.61
N ALA A 25 -11.49 11.98 10.30
CA ALA A 25 -12.52 12.20 11.30
C ALA A 25 -12.84 10.93 12.11
N GLU A 26 -12.77 9.77 11.48
CA GLU A 26 -12.89 8.45 12.12
C GLU A 26 -11.60 8.02 12.85
N GLY A 27 -10.48 8.74 12.68
CA GLY A 27 -9.19 8.46 13.31
C GLY A 27 -8.41 7.30 12.69
N LEU A 28 -8.80 6.83 11.50
CA LEU A 28 -8.14 5.73 10.79
C LEU A 28 -6.69 6.09 10.42
N ASP A 29 -6.44 7.35 10.09
CA ASP A 29 -5.11 7.88 9.79
C ASP A 29 -4.12 7.64 10.95
N ARG A 30 -4.58 7.78 12.20
CA ARG A 30 -3.76 7.53 13.39
C ARG A 30 -3.47 6.05 13.55
N VAL A 31 -4.47 5.18 13.33
CA VAL A 31 -4.30 3.73 13.39
C VAL A 31 -3.23 3.26 12.39
N PHE A 32 -3.29 3.75 11.15
CA PHE A 32 -2.32 3.42 10.12
C PHE A 32 -0.92 3.98 10.42
N ARG A 33 -0.82 5.26 10.82
CA ARG A 33 0.47 5.88 11.19
C ARG A 33 1.11 5.18 12.37
N ASP A 34 0.33 4.88 13.41
CA ASP A 34 0.82 4.13 14.56
C ASP A 34 1.30 2.74 14.13
N ALA A 35 0.61 2.07 13.21
CA ALA A 35 1.05 0.77 12.68
C ALA A 35 2.34 0.85 11.83
N GLY A 36 2.80 2.03 11.44
CA GLY A 36 3.99 2.25 10.62
C GLY A 36 3.72 2.46 9.14
N PHE A 37 2.46 2.67 8.75
CA PHE A 37 2.12 3.10 7.39
C PHE A 37 2.35 4.59 7.22
N GLU A 38 2.81 4.98 6.03
CA GLU A 38 2.74 6.36 5.60
C GLU A 38 1.31 6.73 5.20
N TRP A 39 0.76 7.77 5.81
CA TRP A 39 -0.53 8.33 5.44
C TRP A 39 -0.34 9.47 4.43
N ARG A 40 -0.67 9.22 3.17
CA ARG A 40 -0.40 10.15 2.06
C ARG A 40 -1.60 11.04 1.75
N GLU A 41 -1.36 12.05 0.92
CA GLU A 41 -2.43 12.87 0.33
C GLU A 41 -3.26 12.07 -0.67
N ALA A 42 -4.52 12.47 -0.83
CA ALA A 42 -5.44 11.77 -1.71
C ALA A 42 -4.99 11.87 -3.18
N GLY A 43 -5.03 10.76 -3.91
CA GLY A 43 -4.62 10.73 -5.32
C GLY A 43 -4.31 9.34 -5.86
N CYS A 44 -3.73 9.30 -7.05
CA CYS A 44 -3.44 8.06 -7.76
C CYS A 44 -2.09 7.41 -7.39
N SER A 45 -1.20 8.12 -6.66
CA SER A 45 0.13 7.64 -6.24
C SER A 45 0.90 6.93 -7.37
N MET A 46 1.33 5.68 -7.16
CA MET A 46 2.13 4.86 -8.09
C MET A 46 1.44 4.54 -9.43
N CYS A 47 0.21 5.01 -9.69
CA CYS A 47 -0.60 4.60 -10.83
C CYS A 47 0.09 4.65 -12.18
N LEU A 48 1.07 5.53 -12.41
CA LEU A 48 1.75 5.69 -13.71
C LEU A 48 3.28 5.85 -13.58
N ALA A 49 3.85 5.73 -12.38
CA ALA A 49 5.28 6.00 -12.14
C ALA A 49 5.76 7.38 -12.65
N MET A 50 4.88 8.39 -12.60
CA MET A 50 5.17 9.78 -13.03
C MET A 50 5.50 10.72 -11.87
N ASN A 51 5.43 10.22 -10.64
CA ASN A 51 5.73 10.94 -9.41
C ASN A 51 6.82 10.19 -8.62
N ALA A 52 7.13 10.68 -7.42
CA ALA A 52 8.14 10.08 -6.56
C ALA A 52 7.74 8.69 -6.01
N ASP A 53 6.47 8.29 -6.14
CA ASP A 53 6.02 6.97 -5.74
C ASP A 53 6.29 5.99 -6.90
N VAL A 54 7.49 5.42 -6.90
CA VAL A 54 7.97 4.54 -7.97
C VAL A 54 8.80 3.39 -7.41
N LEU A 55 8.57 2.19 -7.94
CA LEU A 55 9.37 1.01 -7.64
C LEU A 55 10.74 1.10 -8.32
N GLN A 56 11.77 0.74 -7.56
CA GLN A 56 13.12 0.56 -8.06
C GLN A 56 13.26 -0.82 -8.74
N PRO A 57 14.25 -0.97 -9.65
CA PRO A 57 14.52 -2.26 -10.27
C PRO A 57 14.73 -3.38 -9.25
N GLY A 58 14.02 -4.50 -9.40
CA GLY A 58 14.07 -5.64 -8.49
C GLY A 58 13.10 -5.58 -7.31
N GLU A 59 12.48 -4.42 -7.04
CA GLU A 59 11.46 -4.31 -5.99
C GLU A 59 10.16 -4.99 -6.37
N ARG A 60 9.40 -5.37 -5.34
CA ARG A 60 8.10 -6.03 -5.48
C ARG A 60 7.06 -5.31 -4.64
N CYS A 61 5.88 -5.11 -5.20
CA CYS A 61 4.78 -4.40 -4.54
C CYS A 61 3.53 -5.27 -4.46
N ALA A 62 2.91 -5.30 -3.28
CA ALA A 62 1.54 -5.74 -3.08
C ALA A 62 0.62 -4.52 -3.21
N SER A 63 -0.11 -4.41 -4.33
CA SER A 63 -0.87 -3.21 -4.67
C SER A 63 -2.36 -3.50 -4.74
N THR A 64 -3.17 -2.60 -4.18
CA THR A 64 -4.63 -2.57 -4.36
C THR A 64 -5.06 -1.80 -5.61
N SER A 65 -4.12 -1.50 -6.51
CA SER A 65 -4.42 -0.95 -7.84
C SER A 65 -5.11 -1.99 -8.74
N ASN A 66 -5.43 -1.59 -9.97
CA ASN A 66 -6.10 -2.43 -10.96
C ASN A 66 -5.22 -2.79 -12.17
N ARG A 67 -3.94 -2.39 -12.18
CA ARG A 67 -3.02 -2.61 -13.32
C ARG A 67 -1.62 -2.94 -12.82
N ASN A 68 -1.02 -3.98 -13.41
CA ASN A 68 0.32 -4.49 -13.04
C ASN A 68 1.18 -4.89 -14.25
N PHE A 69 0.91 -4.34 -15.44
CA PHE A 69 1.78 -4.59 -16.58
C PHE A 69 3.19 -4.05 -16.34
N GLU A 70 4.18 -4.58 -17.04
CA GLU A 70 5.60 -4.24 -16.86
C GLU A 70 5.84 -2.73 -16.96
N GLY A 71 6.63 -2.19 -16.03
CA GLY A 71 6.96 -0.76 -15.97
C GLY A 71 5.86 0.14 -15.41
N ARG A 72 4.63 -0.36 -15.15
CA ARG A 72 3.49 0.47 -14.74
C ARG A 72 3.72 1.30 -13.47
N GLN A 73 4.36 0.70 -12.47
CA GLN A 73 4.66 1.35 -11.19
C GLN A 73 6.16 1.58 -11.01
N GLY A 74 6.96 1.38 -12.05
CA GLY A 74 8.42 1.48 -12.02
C GLY A 74 9.07 0.46 -12.94
N ALA A 75 10.10 0.89 -13.67
CA ALA A 75 10.84 0.01 -14.59
C ALA A 75 11.62 -1.06 -13.81
N GLY A 76 11.51 -2.33 -14.23
CA GLY A 76 12.16 -3.46 -13.56
C GLY A 76 11.54 -3.86 -12.21
N GLY A 77 10.48 -3.18 -11.75
CA GLY A 77 9.71 -3.58 -10.57
C GLY A 77 8.59 -4.58 -10.92
N ARG A 78 8.11 -5.33 -9.92
CA ARG A 78 6.99 -6.27 -10.09
C ARG A 78 5.82 -5.97 -9.16
N THR A 79 4.65 -5.77 -9.73
CA THR A 79 3.41 -5.54 -8.98
C THR A 79 2.53 -6.77 -8.94
N HIS A 80 2.02 -7.07 -7.75
CA HIS A 80 1.01 -8.07 -7.48
C HIS A 80 -0.30 -7.38 -7.11
N LEU A 81 -1.36 -7.59 -7.88
CA LEU A 81 -2.69 -7.05 -7.57
C LEU A 81 -3.33 -7.90 -6.48
N VAL A 82 -3.74 -7.25 -5.38
CA VAL A 82 -4.28 -7.91 -4.20
C VAL A 82 -5.44 -7.12 -3.60
N SER A 83 -6.27 -7.77 -2.78
CA SER A 83 -7.30 -7.09 -2.00
C SER A 83 -6.67 -6.25 -0.88
N PRO A 84 -7.40 -5.27 -0.29
CA PRO A 84 -6.92 -4.52 0.86
C PRO A 84 -6.53 -5.41 2.05
N ALA A 85 -7.30 -6.48 2.31
CA ALA A 85 -7.00 -7.43 3.39
C ALA A 85 -5.64 -8.12 3.18
N MET A 86 -5.36 -8.57 1.95
CA MET A 86 -4.08 -9.19 1.62
C MET A 86 -2.92 -8.18 1.63
N ALA A 87 -3.14 -6.94 1.17
CA ALA A 87 -2.11 -5.90 1.23
C ALA A 87 -1.67 -5.62 2.68
N VAL A 88 -2.64 -5.49 3.60
CA VAL A 88 -2.36 -5.29 5.02
C VAL A 88 -1.68 -6.50 5.64
N ALA A 89 -2.13 -7.72 5.32
CA ALA A 89 -1.48 -8.93 5.80
C ALA A 89 -0.02 -9.05 5.32
N ALA A 90 0.23 -8.79 4.04
CA ALA A 90 1.60 -8.78 3.50
C ALA A 90 2.48 -7.69 4.14
N ALA A 91 1.91 -6.51 4.42
CA ALA A 91 2.63 -5.41 5.07
C ALA A 91 3.08 -5.76 6.48
N ILE A 92 2.25 -6.50 7.23
CA ILE A 92 2.55 -6.93 8.59
C ILE A 92 3.52 -8.11 8.62
N GLU A 93 3.34 -9.10 7.73
CA GLU A 93 4.14 -10.34 7.73
C GLU A 93 5.46 -10.20 6.95
N GLY A 94 5.61 -9.14 6.14
CA GLY A 94 6.79 -8.94 5.31
C GLY A 94 6.83 -9.78 4.02
N HIS A 95 5.80 -10.60 3.78
CA HIS A 95 5.69 -11.50 2.64
C HIS A 95 4.23 -11.91 2.42
N PHE A 96 3.94 -12.59 1.31
CA PHE A 96 2.60 -13.11 1.03
C PHE A 96 2.24 -14.27 1.95
N VAL A 97 1.05 -14.17 2.54
CA VAL A 97 0.46 -15.17 3.42
C VAL A 97 -0.93 -15.58 2.91
N ASP A 98 -1.40 -16.73 3.36
CA ASP A 98 -2.78 -17.15 3.08
C ASP A 98 -3.76 -16.42 4.00
N ILE A 99 -4.50 -15.45 3.45
CA ILE A 99 -5.44 -14.64 4.22
C ILE A 99 -6.60 -15.42 4.83
N ARG A 100 -6.87 -16.65 4.36
CA ARG A 100 -7.97 -17.48 4.90
C ARG A 100 -7.72 -17.90 6.34
N HIS A 101 -6.45 -17.94 6.75
CA HIS A 101 -6.02 -18.36 8.07
C HIS A 101 -5.35 -17.21 8.85
N TRP A 102 -5.41 -15.99 8.32
CA TRP A 102 -4.75 -14.83 8.90
C TRP A 102 -5.75 -14.02 9.74
N SER A 103 -5.63 -14.14 11.07
CA SER A 103 -6.37 -13.40 12.11
C SER A 103 -5.39 -12.70 13.01
#